data_AF-A0A850MSX6-F1
#
_entry.id   AF-A0A850MSX6-F1
#
_cell.length_a   1.000
_cell.length_b   1.000
_cell.length_c   1.000
_cell.angle_alpha   90.00
_cell.angle_beta   90.00
_cell.angle_gamma   90.00
#
_symmetry.space_group_name_H-M   'P 1'
#
loop_
_entity.id
_entity.type
_entity.pdbx_description
1 polymer ?
#
loop_
_entity_poly.entity_id
_entity_poly.type
_entity_poly.pdbx_seq_one_letter_code
_entity_poly.pdbx_strand_id
1 'polypeptide(L)'
;MSKESNVFLVQVNKPGSTNILQNRKYVNEDWHLRTKDKAHGEVKTGDLLLVYFAGQALDFQKQLRQAYRVEDVLRDNREFILKHELELNPITLDTIREKVKEGFISEDFLKCGRIGFNICKIPHFEYQKVLQLSSGLPPTPPVIGAESLLEDFLVNNWRPAKFFGKEYANLGVLKDSSGDVIGQQYDTRGIGIIDLLCIDGKKGEYCVIEIKKGPESGDDVVGQLTRYMGWVKANLADGKRVSGIIVTGGYDEKLRYAVSVIPNVHIAVFEMQFKISLASTVSWSG
;
A
#
# COMPACT_ATOMS: atom_id res chain seq x y z
N MET A 1 28.43 -19.86 22.26
CA MET A 1 27.55 -18.66 22.27
C MET A 1 27.50 -18.12 20.85
N SER A 2 26.37 -18.22 20.16
CA SER A 2 26.23 -17.57 18.85
C SER A 2 26.35 -16.06 19.06
N LYS A 3 27.26 -15.43 18.33
CA LYS A 3 27.44 -13.97 18.39
C LYS A 3 26.13 -13.31 17.94
N GLU A 4 25.63 -12.37 18.73
CA GLU A 4 24.40 -11.64 18.41
C GLU A 4 24.59 -10.87 17.09
N SER A 5 23.67 -11.05 16.14
CA SER A 5 23.74 -10.40 14.83
C SER A 5 23.71 -8.87 14.97
N ASN A 6 24.49 -8.16 14.13
CA ASN A 6 24.36 -6.71 14.07
C ASN A 6 22.99 -6.35 13.48
N VAL A 7 22.47 -5.19 13.86
CA VAL A 7 21.25 -4.64 13.28
C VAL A 7 21.52 -3.29 12.63
N PHE A 8 20.96 -3.09 11.45
CA PHE A 8 21.06 -1.86 10.69
C PHE A 8 19.68 -1.31 10.43
N LEU A 9 19.46 -0.04 10.80
CA LEU A 9 18.29 0.71 10.37
C LEU A 9 18.53 1.20 8.94
N VAL A 10 17.64 0.83 8.03
CA VAL A 10 17.72 1.11 6.60
C VAL A 10 16.50 1.92 6.17
N GLN A 11 16.70 2.90 5.29
CA GLN A 11 15.63 3.60 4.59
C GLN A 11 15.67 3.30 3.10
N VAL A 12 14.50 3.07 2.50
CA VAL A 12 14.33 2.88 1.04
C VAL A 12 13.30 3.84 0.44
N ASN A 13 13.59 4.36 -0.75
CA ASN A 13 12.69 5.14 -1.61
C ASN A 13 12.05 4.24 -2.69
N LYS A 14 11.44 4.81 -3.75
CA LYS A 14 10.75 4.02 -4.79
C LYS A 14 11.62 2.90 -5.40
N PRO A 15 12.83 3.18 -5.93
CA PRO A 15 13.65 2.11 -6.51
C PRO A 15 14.13 1.09 -5.47
N GLY A 16 14.58 1.55 -4.30
CA GLY A 16 15.06 0.66 -3.23
C GLY A 16 13.97 -0.25 -2.66
N SER A 17 12.76 0.28 -2.49
CA SER A 17 11.60 -0.48 -1.99
C SER A 17 11.13 -1.51 -3.01
N THR A 18 11.11 -1.16 -4.30
CA THR A 18 10.83 -2.11 -5.39
C THR A 18 11.82 -3.28 -5.34
N ASN A 19 13.12 -2.99 -5.21
CA ASN A 19 14.15 -4.02 -5.21
C ASN A 19 14.08 -4.95 -3.98
N ILE A 20 13.84 -4.39 -2.77
CA ILE A 20 13.69 -5.20 -1.56
C ILE A 20 12.42 -6.08 -1.62
N LEU A 21 11.28 -5.50 -2.05
CA LEU A 21 10.00 -6.20 -2.01
C LEU A 21 9.87 -7.28 -3.08
N GLN A 22 10.33 -6.99 -4.31
CA GLN A 22 10.14 -7.88 -5.45
C GLN A 22 11.35 -8.81 -5.67
N ASN A 23 12.57 -8.27 -5.51
CA ASN A 23 13.78 -9.00 -5.87
C ASN A 23 14.56 -9.51 -4.65
N ARG A 24 14.13 -9.17 -3.43
CA ARG A 24 14.83 -9.50 -2.18
C ARG A 24 16.28 -9.02 -2.16
N LYS A 25 16.51 -7.81 -2.68
CA LYS A 25 17.84 -7.19 -2.78
C LYS A 25 17.85 -5.77 -2.23
N TYR A 26 18.92 -5.43 -1.52
CA TYR A 26 19.26 -4.05 -1.21
C TYR A 26 20.59 -3.69 -1.88
N VAL A 27 20.62 -2.54 -2.55
CA VAL A 27 21.78 -2.09 -3.34
C VAL A 27 22.08 -0.64 -3.01
N ASN A 28 23.35 -0.35 -2.77
CA ASN A 28 23.89 1.01 -2.71
C ASN A 28 25.27 1.03 -3.37
N GLU A 29 25.32 1.38 -4.65
CA GLU A 29 26.57 1.40 -5.43
C GLU A 29 27.59 2.42 -4.87
N ASP A 30 27.11 3.56 -4.39
CA ASP A 30 27.93 4.72 -4.04
C ASP A 30 28.21 4.82 -2.53
N TRP A 31 28.01 3.75 -1.76
CA TRP A 31 28.13 3.78 -0.30
C TRP A 31 29.51 4.28 0.16
N HIS A 32 30.56 3.87 -0.54
CA HIS A 32 31.96 4.25 -0.30
C HIS A 32 32.26 5.73 -0.57
N LEU A 33 31.47 6.39 -1.43
CA LEU A 33 31.60 7.81 -1.75
C LEU A 33 30.93 8.72 -0.71
N ARG A 34 30.08 8.15 0.15
CA ARG A 34 29.22 8.91 1.06
C ARG A 34 29.57 8.56 2.51
N THR A 35 30.20 9.50 3.21
CA THR A 35 30.57 9.34 4.63
C THR A 35 29.40 8.94 5.54
N LYS A 36 28.19 9.39 5.23
CA LYS A 36 26.95 9.04 5.95
C LYS A 36 26.49 7.57 5.76
N ASP A 37 26.98 6.90 4.72
CA ASP A 37 26.59 5.52 4.37
C ASP A 37 27.68 4.51 4.77
N LYS A 38 28.70 4.91 5.54
CA LYS A 38 29.81 4.03 5.96
C LYS A 38 29.36 2.73 6.63
N ALA A 39 28.24 2.76 7.36
CA ALA A 39 27.68 1.56 8.00
C ALA A 39 27.32 0.46 6.98
N HIS A 40 27.10 0.80 5.71
CA HIS A 40 26.89 -0.16 4.63
C HIS A 40 28.08 -1.13 4.46
N GLY A 41 29.31 -0.63 4.58
CA GLY A 41 30.53 -1.43 4.50
C GLY A 41 30.75 -2.37 5.68
N GLU A 42 29.98 -2.21 6.77
CA GLU A 42 30.09 -3.05 7.96
C GLU A 42 29.15 -4.26 7.95
N VAL A 43 28.18 -4.29 7.03
CA VAL A 43 27.16 -5.34 6.94
C VAL A 43 27.80 -6.67 6.56
N LYS A 44 27.41 -7.74 7.26
CA LYS A 44 27.87 -9.11 7.01
C LYS A 44 26.70 -10.08 6.88
N THR A 45 26.96 -11.21 6.24
CA THR A 45 26.04 -12.36 6.24
C THR A 45 25.60 -12.71 7.66
N GLY A 46 24.29 -12.86 7.85
CA GLY A 46 23.65 -13.13 9.14
C GLY A 46 23.18 -11.88 9.90
N ASP A 47 23.60 -10.67 9.51
CA ASP A 47 23.12 -9.42 10.08
C ASP A 47 21.66 -9.12 9.68
N LEU A 48 21.00 -8.23 10.42
CA LEU A 48 19.61 -7.84 10.22
C LEU A 48 19.50 -6.42 9.64
N LEU A 49 18.61 -6.25 8.68
CA LEU A 49 18.19 -4.96 8.16
C LEU A 49 16.76 -4.67 8.63
N LEU A 50 16.59 -3.64 9.44
CA LEU A 50 15.31 -3.11 9.87
C LEU A 50 14.93 -1.95 8.95
N VAL A 51 13.88 -2.12 8.15
CA VAL A 51 13.61 -1.29 6.97
C VAL A 51 12.44 -0.33 7.19
N TYR A 52 12.75 0.95 7.02
CA TYR A 52 11.82 2.06 6.91
C TYR A 52 11.56 2.40 5.44
N PHE A 53 10.31 2.50 5.07
CA PHE A 53 9.87 2.81 3.71
C PHE A 53 9.54 4.31 3.65
N ALA A 54 10.32 5.07 2.88
CA ALA A 54 10.14 6.52 2.75
C ALA A 54 8.85 6.87 1.99
N GLY A 55 8.49 8.16 1.97
CA GLY A 55 7.22 8.62 1.39
C GLY A 55 7.00 8.31 -0.09
N GLN A 56 8.06 8.02 -0.85
CA GLN A 56 7.98 7.64 -2.27
C GLN A 56 8.13 6.12 -2.48
N ALA A 57 8.12 5.31 -1.43
CA ALA A 57 8.23 3.86 -1.55
C ALA A 57 7.05 3.24 -2.32
N LEU A 58 7.29 2.10 -2.98
CA LEU A 58 6.29 1.35 -3.73
C LEU A 58 5.11 0.94 -2.84
N ASP A 59 5.41 0.48 -1.63
CA ASP A 59 4.44 0.18 -0.59
C ASP A 59 4.98 0.60 0.78
N PHE A 60 4.13 0.54 1.79
CA PHE A 60 4.45 0.81 3.18
C PHE A 60 4.99 2.23 3.44
N GLN A 61 4.49 3.23 2.71
CA GLN A 61 5.03 4.58 2.78
C GLN A 61 4.99 5.17 4.19
N LYS A 62 6.08 5.85 4.56
CA LYS A 62 6.30 6.60 5.81
C LYS A 62 6.25 5.77 7.09
N GLN A 63 6.63 4.49 7.03
CA GLN A 63 6.62 3.61 8.20
C GLN A 63 7.79 2.61 8.22
N LEU A 64 8.16 2.20 9.43
CA LEU A 64 9.00 1.04 9.68
C LEU A 64 8.12 -0.20 9.56
N ARG A 65 8.55 -1.19 8.76
CA ARG A 65 7.62 -2.26 8.37
C ARG A 65 8.23 -3.65 8.22
N GLN A 66 9.46 -3.76 7.74
CA GLN A 66 10.01 -5.06 7.36
C GLN A 66 11.37 -5.25 8.02
N ALA A 67 11.67 -6.49 8.42
CA ALA A 67 12.98 -6.92 8.83
C ALA A 67 13.46 -8.02 7.88
N TYR A 68 14.72 -7.91 7.46
CA TYR A 68 15.37 -8.88 6.59
C TYR A 68 16.66 -9.36 7.22
N ARG A 69 17.00 -10.62 6.96
CA ARG A 69 18.31 -11.18 7.24
C ARG A 69 19.16 -11.15 5.98
N VAL A 70 20.41 -10.71 6.12
CA VAL A 70 21.37 -10.72 5.02
C VAL A 70 21.85 -12.16 4.82
N GLU A 71 21.50 -12.77 3.69
CA GLU A 71 21.96 -14.12 3.31
C GLU A 71 23.32 -14.07 2.63
N ASP A 72 23.58 -13.05 1.84
CA ASP A 72 24.85 -12.90 1.14
C ASP A 72 25.20 -11.42 0.92
N VAL A 73 26.51 -11.15 0.85
CA VAL A 73 27.09 -9.83 0.63
C VAL A 73 27.96 -9.88 -0.61
N LEU A 74 27.54 -9.18 -1.66
CA LEU A 74 28.13 -9.23 -2.98
C LEU A 74 28.79 -7.90 -3.35
N ARG A 75 29.71 -7.98 -4.33
CA ARG A 75 30.28 -6.83 -5.04
C ARG A 75 30.89 -5.79 -4.08
N ASP A 76 31.74 -6.22 -3.15
CA ASP A 76 32.38 -5.33 -2.17
C ASP A 76 31.37 -4.50 -1.36
N ASN A 77 30.45 -5.23 -0.70
CA ASN A 77 29.37 -4.65 0.10
C ASN A 77 28.45 -3.70 -0.67
N ARG A 78 28.31 -3.79 -2.00
CA ARG A 78 27.38 -2.93 -2.77
C ARG A 78 25.98 -3.50 -2.88
N GLU A 79 25.85 -4.82 -2.77
CA GLU A 79 24.61 -5.55 -2.95
C GLU A 79 24.45 -6.61 -1.85
N PHE A 80 23.27 -6.64 -1.23
CA PHE A 80 22.90 -7.62 -0.23
C PHE A 80 21.74 -8.46 -0.74
N ILE A 81 21.89 -9.78 -0.63
CA ILE A 81 20.81 -10.74 -0.86
C ILE A 81 20.08 -10.94 0.48
N LEU A 82 18.76 -10.82 0.45
CA LEU A 82 17.94 -10.73 1.65
C LEU A 82 16.98 -11.91 1.77
N LYS A 83 16.91 -12.49 2.96
CA LYS A 83 15.78 -13.33 3.37
C LYS A 83 14.82 -12.49 4.18
N HIS A 84 13.54 -12.56 3.83
CA HIS A 84 12.50 -11.96 4.67
C HIS A 84 12.49 -12.64 6.04
N GLU A 85 12.68 -11.85 7.09
CA GLU A 85 12.73 -12.35 8.47
C GLU A 85 11.37 -12.18 9.15
N LEU A 86 10.84 -10.95 9.11
CA LEU A 86 9.62 -10.60 9.81
C LEU A 86 8.98 -9.36 9.19
N GLU A 87 7.65 -9.35 9.18
CA GLU A 87 6.85 -8.17 8.93
C GLU A 87 6.33 -7.60 10.26
N LEU A 88 6.57 -6.30 10.50
CA LEU A 88 6.19 -5.56 11.71
C LEU A 88 4.81 -4.95 11.54
N ASN A 89 3.97 -4.93 12.57
CA ASN A 89 2.87 -3.97 12.63
C ASN A 89 3.39 -2.54 12.40
N PRO A 90 2.61 -1.67 11.76
CA PRO A 90 3.13 -0.46 11.13
C PRO A 90 3.54 0.56 12.19
N ILE A 91 4.82 0.92 12.23
CA ILE A 91 5.32 2.00 13.08
C ILE A 91 5.51 3.25 12.21
N THR A 92 4.54 4.15 12.25
CA THR A 92 4.54 5.38 11.43
C THR A 92 5.64 6.35 11.85
N LEU A 93 5.98 7.30 10.98
CA LEU A 93 6.95 8.35 11.31
C LEU A 93 6.56 9.16 12.56
N ASP A 94 5.27 9.40 12.78
CA ASP A 94 4.81 10.15 13.96
C ASP A 94 4.92 9.31 15.23
N THR A 95 4.59 8.01 15.15
CA THR A 95 4.87 7.06 16.24
C THR A 95 6.36 6.97 16.55
N ILE A 96 7.23 6.95 15.54
CA ILE A 96 8.69 6.99 15.75
C ILE A 96 9.08 8.25 16.52
N ARG A 97 8.63 9.43 16.07
CA ARG A 97 8.95 10.71 16.71
C ARG A 97 8.46 10.78 18.15
N GLU A 98 7.25 10.30 18.40
CA GLU A 98 6.65 10.20 19.73
C GLU A 98 7.49 9.29 20.64
N LYS A 99 7.85 8.08 20.18
CA LYS A 99 8.62 7.12 20.96
C LYS A 99 10.07 7.52 21.18
N VAL A 100 10.67 8.30 20.28
CA VAL A 100 11.95 8.95 20.55
C VAL A 100 11.80 10.04 21.61
N LYS A 101 10.76 10.87 21.53
CA LYS A 101 10.49 11.93 22.53
C LYS A 101 10.23 11.36 23.92
N GLU A 102 9.59 10.19 24.01
CA GLU A 102 9.39 9.45 25.26
C GLU A 102 10.67 8.77 25.78
N GLY A 103 11.76 8.75 25.00
CA GLY A 103 12.99 8.02 25.34
C GLY A 103 12.84 6.50 25.23
N PHE A 104 11.78 6.00 24.59
CA PHE A 104 11.56 4.58 24.39
C PHE A 104 12.58 4.02 23.39
N ILE A 105 12.75 4.65 22.23
CA ILE A 105 13.78 4.31 21.22
C ILE A 105 14.76 5.48 21.00
N SER A 106 15.95 5.18 20.48
CA SER A 106 17.03 6.18 20.33
C SER A 106 16.78 7.23 19.24
N GLU A 107 17.53 8.34 19.30
CA GLU A 107 17.48 9.40 18.28
C GLU A 107 17.91 8.95 16.88
N ASP A 108 18.57 7.78 16.74
CA ASP A 108 18.93 7.23 15.42
C ASP A 108 17.70 7.05 14.54
N PHE A 109 16.54 6.72 15.13
CA PHE A 109 15.30 6.55 14.38
C PHE A 109 14.74 7.86 13.82
N LEU A 110 15.16 9.03 14.33
CA LEU A 110 14.81 10.33 13.73
C LEU A 110 15.48 10.56 12.37
N LYS A 111 16.42 9.69 11.96
CA LYS A 111 16.98 9.68 10.60
C LYS A 111 15.96 9.20 9.57
N CYS A 112 14.98 8.39 9.98
CA CYS A 112 13.86 8.00 9.12
C CYS A 112 13.09 9.23 8.62
N GLY A 113 12.72 9.22 7.34
CA GLY A 113 12.08 10.33 6.65
C GLY A 113 13.02 11.47 6.24
N ARG A 114 14.31 11.47 6.65
CA ARG A 114 15.27 12.50 6.21
C ARG A 114 15.76 12.21 4.80
N ILE A 115 15.87 13.27 4.00
CA ILE A 115 16.39 13.19 2.64
C ILE A 115 17.84 12.71 2.69
N GLY A 116 18.12 11.65 1.94
CA GLY A 116 19.46 11.10 1.77
C GLY A 116 19.98 10.25 2.93
N PHE A 117 19.15 9.89 3.92
CA PHE A 117 19.47 8.79 4.85
C PHE A 117 19.25 7.45 4.15
N ASN A 118 20.22 6.53 4.25
CA ASN A 118 20.13 5.20 3.68
C ASN A 118 20.30 4.10 4.73
N ILE A 119 21.37 4.13 5.52
CA ILE A 119 21.67 3.07 6.48
C ILE A 119 22.46 3.60 7.68
N CYS A 120 22.16 3.12 8.88
CA CYS A 120 23.05 3.21 10.03
C CYS A 120 22.96 1.97 10.92
N LYS A 121 24.03 1.67 11.63
CA LYS A 121 24.04 0.60 12.64
C LYS A 121 23.27 1.06 13.87
N ILE A 122 22.47 0.18 14.45
CA ILE A 122 21.78 0.40 15.73
C ILE A 122 22.11 -0.73 16.71
N PRO A 123 22.07 -0.48 18.04
CA PRO A 123 22.23 -1.53 19.03
C PRO A 123 21.13 -2.61 18.91
N HIS A 124 21.45 -3.87 19.20
CA HIS A 124 20.48 -4.96 19.09
C HIS A 124 19.27 -4.77 20.04
N PHE A 125 19.47 -4.18 21.22
CA PHE A 125 18.36 -3.91 22.13
C PHE A 125 17.35 -2.89 21.58
N GLU A 126 17.76 -1.95 20.72
CA GLU A 126 16.84 -1.02 20.05
C GLU A 126 15.92 -1.77 19.06
N TYR A 127 16.45 -2.77 18.37
CA TYR A 127 15.63 -3.68 17.55
C TYR A 127 14.60 -4.43 18.39
N GLN A 128 14.99 -4.96 19.56
CA GLN A 128 14.05 -5.63 20.47
C GLN A 128 12.93 -4.70 20.96
N LYS A 129 13.25 -3.45 21.27
CA LYS A 129 12.24 -2.43 21.62
C LYS A 129 11.30 -2.13 20.45
N VAL A 130 11.82 -2.07 19.22
CA VAL A 130 10.98 -1.92 18.01
C VAL A 130 10.03 -3.10 17.85
N LEU A 131 10.49 -4.34 18.07
CA LEU A 131 9.63 -5.51 18.04
C LEU A 131 8.53 -5.43 19.11
N GLN A 132 8.89 -5.04 20.33
CA GLN A 132 7.94 -4.85 21.43
C GLN A 132 6.89 -3.79 21.07
N LEU A 133 7.31 -2.62 20.59
CA LEU A 133 6.42 -1.55 20.14
C LEU A 133 5.49 -2.05 19.04
N SER A 134 6.05 -2.69 18.01
CA SER A 134 5.28 -3.23 16.89
C SER A 134 4.20 -4.20 17.38
N SER A 135 4.54 -5.16 18.25
CA SER A 135 3.56 -6.14 18.76
C SER A 135 2.38 -5.52 19.52
N GLY A 136 2.57 -4.34 20.12
CA GLY A 136 1.53 -3.60 20.81
C GLY A 136 0.72 -2.65 19.92
N LEU A 137 1.15 -2.41 18.68
CA LEU A 137 0.40 -1.65 17.69
C LEU A 137 -0.59 -2.56 16.96
N PRO A 138 -1.73 -2.03 16.47
CA PRO A 138 -2.66 -2.84 15.69
C PRO A 138 -1.93 -3.44 14.48
N PRO A 139 -2.19 -4.72 14.14
CA PRO A 139 -1.66 -5.29 12.92
C PRO A 139 -2.11 -4.44 11.75
N THR A 140 -1.24 -4.30 10.75
CA THR A 140 -1.68 -3.72 9.49
C THR A 140 -2.83 -4.61 9.01
N PRO A 141 -4.02 -4.07 8.70
CA PRO A 141 -4.92 -4.77 7.78
C PRO A 141 -4.08 -5.15 6.55
N PRO A 142 -4.37 -6.23 5.82
CA PRO A 142 -3.60 -6.57 4.63
C PRO A 142 -3.60 -5.38 3.66
N VAL A 143 -2.52 -4.58 3.65
CA VAL A 143 -2.44 -3.31 2.91
C VAL A 143 -1.76 -3.51 1.55
N ILE A 144 -1.20 -4.70 1.31
CA ILE A 144 -1.15 -5.30 -0.03
C ILE A 144 -2.47 -6.04 -0.21
N GLY A 145 -3.27 -5.53 -1.13
CA GLY A 145 -4.52 -6.17 -1.54
C GLY A 145 -5.77 -5.69 -0.84
N ALA A 146 -5.80 -4.60 -0.07
CA ALA A 146 -7.09 -4.04 0.38
C ALA A 146 -7.93 -3.51 -0.80
N GLU A 147 -7.30 -2.81 -1.75
CA GLU A 147 -7.99 -2.33 -2.98
C GLU A 147 -8.33 -3.50 -3.89
N SER A 148 -7.39 -4.42 -4.17
CA SER A 148 -7.68 -5.58 -5.00
C SER A 148 -8.66 -6.55 -4.34
N LEU A 149 -8.63 -6.74 -3.03
CA LEU A 149 -9.63 -7.54 -2.30
C LEU A 149 -10.98 -6.86 -2.29
N LEU A 150 -11.03 -5.52 -2.15
CA LEU A 150 -12.28 -4.76 -2.27
C LEU A 150 -12.82 -4.83 -3.69
N GLU A 151 -11.97 -4.72 -4.69
CA GLU A 151 -12.30 -4.89 -6.10
C GLU A 151 -12.84 -6.29 -6.38
N ASP A 152 -12.08 -7.33 -6.00
CA ASP A 152 -12.50 -8.73 -6.10
C ASP A 152 -13.80 -8.97 -5.35
N PHE A 153 -13.97 -8.39 -4.16
CA PHE A 153 -15.20 -8.47 -3.40
C PHE A 153 -16.37 -7.84 -4.16
N LEU A 154 -16.20 -6.63 -4.71
CA LEU A 154 -17.22 -5.94 -5.49
C LEU A 154 -17.59 -6.75 -6.72
N VAL A 155 -16.62 -7.23 -7.50
CA VAL A 155 -16.84 -8.03 -8.72
C VAL A 155 -17.56 -9.34 -8.39
N ASN A 156 -17.06 -10.10 -7.40
CA ASN A 156 -17.63 -11.40 -7.03
C ASN A 156 -19.00 -11.30 -6.34
N ASN A 157 -19.32 -10.15 -5.73
CA ASN A 157 -20.58 -9.92 -5.02
C ASN A 157 -21.42 -8.82 -5.67
N TRP A 158 -21.27 -8.59 -6.98
CA TRP A 158 -21.81 -7.42 -7.66
C TRP A 158 -23.31 -7.24 -7.45
N ARG A 159 -23.67 -6.25 -6.63
CA ARG A 159 -25.05 -5.87 -6.29
C ARG A 159 -25.16 -4.35 -6.29
N PRO A 160 -25.20 -3.71 -7.47
CA PRO A 160 -25.01 -2.26 -7.60
C PRO A 160 -26.11 -1.48 -6.87
N ALA A 161 -27.34 -1.99 -6.82
CA ALA A 161 -28.42 -1.38 -6.04
C ALA A 161 -28.14 -1.34 -4.53
N LYS A 162 -27.41 -2.34 -4.01
CA LYS A 162 -27.00 -2.41 -2.60
C LYS A 162 -25.77 -1.56 -2.32
N PHE A 163 -24.87 -1.44 -3.30
CA PHE A 163 -23.61 -0.71 -3.15
C PHE A 163 -23.80 0.80 -3.32
N PHE A 164 -24.55 1.21 -4.33
CA PHE A 164 -24.59 2.61 -4.80
C PHE A 164 -25.99 3.22 -4.82
N GLY A 165 -27.05 2.44 -4.57
CA GLY A 165 -28.44 2.91 -4.59
C GLY A 165 -29.24 2.41 -5.79
N LYS A 166 -30.57 2.51 -5.72
CA LYS A 166 -31.51 1.93 -6.69
C LYS A 166 -31.34 2.48 -8.11
N GLU A 167 -30.86 3.70 -8.24
CA GLU A 167 -30.54 4.37 -9.50
C GLU A 167 -29.44 3.64 -10.29
N TYR A 168 -28.57 2.88 -9.62
CA TYR A 168 -27.52 2.05 -10.22
C TYR A 168 -27.96 0.60 -10.43
N ALA A 169 -29.23 0.24 -10.22
CA ALA A 169 -29.67 -1.16 -10.25
C ALA A 169 -29.37 -1.90 -11.58
N ASN A 170 -29.23 -1.19 -12.69
CA ASN A 170 -28.91 -1.78 -14.00
C ASN A 170 -27.42 -1.71 -14.36
N LEU A 171 -26.56 -1.21 -13.45
CA LEU A 171 -25.13 -1.09 -13.69
C LEU A 171 -24.46 -2.46 -13.61
N GLY A 172 -23.73 -2.87 -14.64
CA GLY A 172 -22.93 -4.10 -14.65
C GLY A 172 -21.46 -3.79 -14.86
N VAL A 173 -20.55 -4.57 -14.27
CA VAL A 173 -19.14 -4.58 -14.70
C VAL A 173 -19.08 -5.00 -16.17
N LEU A 174 -18.29 -4.29 -16.98
CA LEU A 174 -18.22 -4.50 -18.42
C LEU A 174 -17.81 -5.94 -18.73
N LYS A 175 -18.51 -6.55 -19.69
CA LYS A 175 -18.26 -7.91 -20.16
C LYS A 175 -18.05 -7.93 -21.66
N ASP A 176 -17.30 -8.89 -22.15
CA ASP A 176 -17.16 -9.14 -23.57
C ASP A 176 -18.37 -9.92 -24.13
N SER A 177 -18.33 -10.24 -25.43
CA SER A 177 -19.37 -11.01 -26.12
C SER A 177 -19.53 -12.45 -25.62
N SER A 178 -18.52 -13.00 -24.96
CA SER A 178 -18.54 -14.34 -24.35
C SER A 178 -19.14 -14.30 -22.94
N GLY A 179 -19.30 -13.11 -22.37
CA GLY A 179 -19.80 -12.88 -21.02
C GLY A 179 -18.70 -12.81 -19.96
N ASP A 180 -17.43 -12.79 -20.37
CA ASP A 180 -16.28 -12.70 -19.49
C ASP A 180 -16.13 -11.27 -18.96
N VAL A 181 -15.79 -11.14 -17.66
CA VAL A 181 -15.58 -9.83 -17.04
C VAL A 181 -14.28 -9.24 -17.55
N ILE A 182 -14.40 -8.17 -18.36
CA ILE A 182 -13.25 -7.40 -18.88
C ILE A 182 -13.15 -6.03 -18.24
N GLY A 183 -14.19 -5.60 -17.52
CA GLY A 183 -14.24 -4.29 -16.88
C GLY A 183 -13.38 -4.16 -15.63
N GLN A 184 -12.92 -5.27 -15.04
CA GLN A 184 -12.01 -5.25 -13.90
C GLN A 184 -10.58 -4.98 -14.38
N GLN A 185 -9.87 -4.04 -13.74
CA GLN A 185 -8.52 -3.62 -14.13
C GLN A 185 -8.43 -3.34 -15.63
N TYR A 186 -9.38 -2.56 -16.15
CA TYR A 186 -9.50 -2.28 -17.58
C TYR A 186 -8.33 -1.40 -18.06
N ASP A 187 -7.41 -2.03 -18.81
CA ASP A 187 -6.25 -1.36 -19.39
C ASP A 187 -6.64 -0.51 -20.60
N THR A 188 -6.51 0.81 -20.47
CA THR A 188 -6.76 1.77 -21.56
C THR A 188 -5.69 1.75 -22.66
N ARG A 189 -4.64 0.94 -22.50
CA ARG A 189 -3.48 0.80 -23.40
C ARG A 189 -2.62 2.05 -23.53
N GLY A 190 -2.80 3.05 -22.67
CA GLY A 190 -1.93 4.24 -22.70
C GLY A 190 -2.15 5.29 -21.61
N ILE A 191 -3.35 5.42 -21.06
CA ILE A 191 -3.67 6.44 -20.05
C ILE A 191 -3.54 5.90 -18.62
N GLY A 192 -3.70 4.59 -18.45
CA GLY A 192 -3.65 3.89 -17.17
C GLY A 192 -4.63 2.71 -17.14
N ILE A 193 -4.81 2.16 -15.96
CA ILE A 193 -5.71 1.04 -15.69
C ILE A 193 -6.86 1.57 -14.85
N ILE A 194 -8.08 1.30 -15.30
CA ILE A 194 -9.31 1.64 -14.59
C ILE A 194 -9.64 0.48 -13.64
N ASP A 195 -9.87 0.74 -12.36
CA ASP A 195 -10.18 -0.33 -11.40
C ASP A 195 -11.44 -1.10 -11.82
N LEU A 196 -12.58 -0.42 -11.98
CA LEU A 196 -13.78 -1.01 -12.60
C LEU A 196 -14.37 -0.10 -13.67
N LEU A 197 -14.50 -0.63 -14.88
CA LEU A 197 -15.30 -0.08 -15.95
C LEU A 197 -16.65 -0.80 -15.99
N CYS A 198 -17.73 -0.03 -15.84
CA CYS A 198 -19.10 -0.53 -15.79
C CYS A 198 -19.95 0.10 -16.90
N ILE A 199 -21.06 -0.57 -17.23
CA ILE A 199 -22.06 -0.11 -18.18
C ILE A 199 -23.48 -0.34 -17.64
N ASP A 200 -24.36 0.65 -17.79
CA ASP A 200 -25.79 0.50 -17.51
C ASP A 200 -26.44 -0.32 -18.63
N GLY A 201 -26.96 -1.51 -18.29
CA GLY A 201 -27.53 -2.44 -19.26
C GLY A 201 -28.82 -1.96 -19.94
N LYS A 202 -29.46 -0.89 -19.45
CA LYS A 202 -30.66 -0.30 -20.08
C LYS A 202 -30.33 0.92 -20.93
N LYS A 203 -29.43 1.78 -20.45
CA LYS A 203 -29.12 3.07 -21.10
C LYS A 203 -27.86 2.99 -21.97
N GLY A 204 -27.03 1.97 -21.77
CA GLY A 204 -25.71 1.85 -22.39
C GLY A 204 -24.72 2.92 -21.94
N GLU A 205 -24.98 3.58 -20.81
CA GLU A 205 -24.14 4.63 -20.23
C GLU A 205 -23.00 4.01 -19.43
N TYR A 206 -21.81 4.63 -19.46
CA TYR A 206 -20.64 4.10 -18.78
C TYR A 206 -20.49 4.70 -17.39
N CYS A 207 -19.94 3.91 -16.47
CA CYS A 207 -19.51 4.37 -15.16
C CYS A 207 -18.09 3.89 -14.90
N VAL A 208 -17.22 4.82 -14.51
CA VAL A 208 -15.85 4.54 -14.08
C VAL A 208 -15.83 4.51 -12.56
N ILE A 209 -15.29 3.45 -11.97
CA ILE A 209 -15.14 3.35 -10.52
C ILE A 209 -13.65 3.33 -10.19
N GLU A 210 -13.24 4.22 -9.30
CA GLU A 210 -11.89 4.31 -8.75
C GLU A 210 -11.95 3.93 -7.27
N ILE A 211 -11.09 3.01 -6.84
CA ILE A 211 -11.10 2.42 -5.50
C ILE A 211 -9.89 2.91 -4.70
N LYS A 212 -10.12 3.32 -3.44
CA LYS A 212 -9.08 3.71 -2.49
C LYS A 212 -9.27 3.01 -1.14
N LYS A 213 -8.24 2.33 -0.64
CA LYS A 213 -8.33 1.52 0.61
C LYS A 213 -8.62 2.29 1.89
N GLY A 214 -8.34 3.58 1.93
CA GLY A 214 -8.39 4.39 3.14
C GLY A 214 -8.97 5.77 2.89
N PRO A 215 -9.09 6.60 3.93
CA PRO A 215 -9.60 7.94 3.79
C PRO A 215 -8.80 8.73 2.74
N GLU A 216 -9.51 9.33 1.80
CA GLU A 216 -8.92 10.04 0.67
C GLU A 216 -9.12 11.56 0.82
N SER A 217 -8.10 12.33 0.43
CA SER A 217 -8.05 13.78 0.68
C SER A 217 -7.60 14.60 -0.52
N GLY A 218 -7.29 13.94 -1.64
CA GLY A 218 -6.49 14.53 -2.72
C GLY A 218 -7.22 14.85 -4.02
N ASP A 219 -6.63 15.79 -4.76
CA ASP A 219 -6.88 16.03 -6.18
C ASP A 219 -6.45 14.81 -7.04
N ASP A 220 -5.54 13.98 -6.55
CA ASP A 220 -4.97 12.85 -7.30
C ASP A 220 -6.04 11.83 -7.71
N VAL A 221 -6.95 11.46 -6.80
CA VAL A 221 -8.06 10.53 -7.12
C VAL A 221 -9.05 11.17 -8.09
N VAL A 222 -9.31 12.47 -7.96
CA VAL A 222 -10.21 13.20 -8.85
C VAL A 222 -9.59 13.30 -10.24
N GLY A 223 -8.30 13.60 -10.33
CA GLY A 223 -7.53 13.62 -11.57
C GLY A 223 -7.48 12.26 -12.24
N GLN A 224 -7.29 11.18 -11.49
CA GLN A 224 -7.34 9.80 -11.99
C GLN A 224 -8.71 9.49 -12.58
N LEU A 225 -9.77 9.66 -11.79
CA LEU A 225 -11.13 9.37 -12.21
C LEU A 225 -11.54 10.19 -13.44
N THR A 226 -11.34 11.52 -13.41
CA THR A 226 -11.75 12.41 -14.51
C THR A 226 -10.98 12.13 -15.80
N ARG A 227 -9.70 11.76 -15.70
CA ARG A 227 -8.88 11.33 -16.84
C ARG A 227 -9.43 10.05 -17.48
N TYR A 228 -9.79 9.06 -16.66
CA TYR A 228 -10.41 7.82 -17.15
C TYR A 228 -11.79 8.06 -17.75
N MET A 229 -12.64 8.86 -17.10
CA MET A 229 -13.94 9.26 -17.64
C MET A 229 -13.79 9.97 -18.99
N GLY A 230 -12.81 10.86 -19.13
CA GLY A 230 -12.51 11.54 -20.38
C GLY A 230 -12.09 10.57 -21.49
N TRP A 231 -11.22 9.61 -21.16
CA TRP A 231 -10.80 8.58 -22.12
C TRP A 231 -11.99 7.68 -22.54
N VAL A 232 -12.81 7.21 -21.60
CA VAL A 232 -14.02 6.41 -21.89
C VAL A 232 -14.98 7.20 -22.77
N LYS A 233 -15.18 8.49 -22.47
CA LYS A 233 -16.04 9.37 -23.25
C LYS A 233 -15.58 9.50 -24.70
N ALA A 234 -14.27 9.61 -24.92
CA ALA A 234 -13.70 9.79 -26.25
C ALA A 234 -13.63 8.49 -27.07
N ASN A 235 -13.49 7.33 -26.42
CA ASN A 235 -13.18 6.06 -27.11
C ASN A 235 -14.31 5.03 -27.11
N LEU A 236 -15.17 5.04 -26.08
CA LEU A 236 -16.16 3.97 -25.86
C LEU A 236 -17.60 4.49 -25.82
N ALA A 237 -17.82 5.70 -25.30
CA ALA A 237 -19.16 6.14 -24.93
C ALA A 237 -20.07 6.47 -26.11
N ASP A 238 -19.53 6.78 -27.30
CA ASP A 238 -20.31 7.14 -28.50
C ASP A 238 -21.41 8.18 -28.22
N GLY A 239 -21.02 9.28 -27.56
CA GLY A 239 -21.93 10.36 -27.16
C GLY A 239 -22.82 10.06 -25.94
N LYS A 240 -22.83 8.83 -25.43
CA LYS A 240 -23.54 8.48 -24.18
C LYS A 240 -22.86 9.08 -22.96
N ARG A 241 -23.62 9.16 -21.87
CA ARG A 241 -23.09 9.70 -20.61
C ARG A 241 -22.02 8.78 -20.01
N VAL A 242 -21.05 9.41 -19.37
CA VAL A 242 -20.02 8.77 -18.55
C VAL A 242 -20.12 9.37 -17.14
N SER A 243 -20.36 8.53 -16.15
CA SER A 243 -20.36 8.89 -14.73
C SER A 243 -19.13 8.34 -14.01
N GLY A 244 -18.91 8.78 -12.77
CA GLY A 244 -17.80 8.33 -11.94
C GLY A 244 -18.24 8.00 -10.51
N ILE A 245 -17.63 6.99 -9.90
CA ILE A 245 -17.79 6.69 -8.48
C ILE A 245 -16.40 6.54 -7.86
N ILE A 246 -16.13 7.27 -6.78
CA ILE A 246 -14.95 7.05 -5.94
C ILE A 246 -15.38 6.18 -4.77
N VAL A 247 -14.87 4.96 -4.65
CA VAL A 247 -15.11 4.07 -3.52
C VAL A 247 -13.96 4.22 -2.54
N THR A 248 -14.24 4.66 -1.31
CA THR A 248 -13.19 4.97 -0.32
C THR A 248 -13.58 4.63 1.11
N GLY A 249 -12.61 4.41 2.00
CA GLY A 249 -12.87 4.18 3.43
C GLY A 249 -13.27 5.44 4.20
N GLY A 250 -13.20 6.60 3.56
CA GLY A 250 -13.57 7.90 4.12
C GLY A 250 -13.13 9.05 3.21
N TYR A 251 -13.58 10.27 3.46
CA TYR A 251 -13.16 11.43 2.68
C TYR A 251 -13.07 12.69 3.55
N ASP A 252 -12.22 13.63 3.15
CA ASP A 252 -12.16 14.97 3.76
C ASP A 252 -13.02 16.00 3.00
N GLU A 253 -13.13 17.21 3.56
CA GLU A 253 -13.87 18.30 2.92
C GLU A 253 -13.29 18.69 1.56
N LYS A 254 -11.97 18.51 1.32
CA LYS A 254 -11.36 18.85 0.04
C LYS A 254 -11.87 17.95 -1.08
N LEU A 255 -11.86 16.64 -0.86
CA LEU A 255 -12.39 15.68 -1.82
C LEU A 255 -13.89 15.92 -2.05
N ARG A 256 -14.63 16.22 -0.99
CA ARG A 256 -16.05 16.59 -1.09
C ARG A 256 -16.27 17.80 -2.01
N TYR A 257 -15.53 18.89 -1.80
CA TYR A 257 -15.62 20.09 -2.64
C TYR A 257 -15.19 19.83 -4.08
N ALA A 258 -14.08 19.11 -4.28
CA ALA A 258 -13.59 18.78 -5.62
C ALA A 258 -14.61 17.96 -6.42
N VAL A 259 -15.26 16.98 -5.80
CA VAL A 259 -16.29 16.16 -6.46
C VAL A 259 -17.59 16.94 -6.68
N SER A 260 -17.97 17.84 -5.78
CA SER A 260 -19.27 18.53 -5.80
C SER A 260 -19.58 19.32 -7.08
N VAL A 261 -18.55 19.72 -7.82
CA VAL A 261 -18.68 20.50 -9.06
C VAL A 261 -18.60 19.64 -10.32
N ILE A 262 -18.26 18.34 -10.19
CA ILE A 262 -18.08 17.45 -11.31
C ILE A 262 -19.40 16.71 -11.57
N PRO A 263 -20.01 16.87 -12.76
CA PRO A 263 -21.31 16.30 -13.03
C PRO A 263 -21.26 14.77 -13.04
N ASN A 264 -22.25 14.13 -12.40
CA ASN A 264 -22.42 12.68 -12.35
C ASN A 264 -21.22 11.94 -11.71
N VAL A 265 -20.52 12.58 -10.75
CA VAL A 265 -19.51 11.94 -9.93
C VAL A 265 -19.99 11.86 -8.49
N HIS A 266 -19.82 10.69 -7.87
CA HIS A 266 -20.23 10.43 -6.50
C HIS A 266 -19.13 9.79 -5.67
N ILE A 267 -19.19 9.99 -4.36
CA ILE A 267 -18.32 9.31 -3.39
C ILE A 267 -19.16 8.23 -2.70
N ALA A 268 -18.68 6.99 -2.76
CA ALA A 268 -19.22 5.85 -2.02
C ALA A 268 -18.25 5.51 -0.88
N VAL A 269 -18.74 5.52 0.36
CA VAL A 269 -17.92 5.18 1.53
C VAL A 269 -18.15 3.73 1.91
N PHE A 270 -17.09 2.96 2.07
CA PHE A 270 -17.16 1.60 2.60
C PHE A 270 -16.59 1.54 4.02
N GLU A 271 -17.08 0.58 4.79
CA GLU A 271 -16.59 0.25 6.13
C GLU A 271 -16.36 -1.25 6.21
N MET A 272 -15.21 -1.67 6.73
CA MET A 272 -14.92 -3.08 7.00
C MET A 272 -15.19 -3.40 8.47
N GLN A 273 -16.07 -4.37 8.73
CA GLN A 273 -16.35 -4.86 10.07
C GLN A 273 -15.81 -6.29 10.24
N PHE A 274 -14.80 -6.46 11.10
CA PHE A 274 -14.27 -7.77 11.45
C PHE A 274 -14.84 -8.23 12.79
N LYS A 275 -15.41 -9.44 12.81
CA LYS A 275 -15.80 -10.12 14.04
C LYS A 275 -15.18 -11.50 14.08
N ILE A 276 -14.38 -11.76 15.10
CA ILE A 276 -13.83 -13.08 15.40
C ILE A 276 -14.55 -13.60 16.64
N SER A 277 -14.91 -14.88 16.65
CA SER A 277 -15.53 -15.52 17.80
C SER A 277 -14.94 -16.91 17.96
N LEU A 278 -14.65 -17.30 19.20
CA LEU A 278 -14.21 -18.65 19.52
C LEU A 278 -15.36 -19.62 19.30
N ALA A 279 -15.10 -20.73 18.61
CA ALA A 279 -15.99 -21.87 18.66
C ALA A 279 -15.94 -22.46 20.08
N SER A 280 -17.09 -22.69 20.69
CA SER A 280 -17.16 -23.39 21.98
C SER A 280 -16.63 -24.82 21.81
N THR A 281 -15.46 -25.09 22.40
CA THR A 281 -14.86 -26.42 22.67
C THR A 281 -15.10 -27.52 21.64
N VAL A 282 -14.06 -27.84 20.86
CA VAL A 282 -13.91 -29.19 20.27
C VAL A 282 -13.36 -30.09 21.38
N SER A 283 -14.24 -30.72 22.16
CA SER A 283 -13.86 -31.82 23.03
C SER A 283 -13.59 -33.04 22.15
N TRP A 284 -12.32 -33.42 21.98
CA TRP A 284 -11.98 -34.75 21.47
C TRP A 284 -12.16 -35.75 22.60
N SER A 285 -13.27 -36.50 22.58
CA SER A 285 -13.39 -37.75 23.31
C SER A 285 -12.87 -38.89 22.43
N GLY A 286 -11.73 -39.46 22.79
CA GLY A 286 -11.12 -40.61 22.10
C GLY A 286 -9.62 -40.67 22.31
#